data_AF-A0A0N0E6X2-F1
#
_entry.id   AF-A0A0N0E6X2-F1
#
_cell.length_a   1.000
_cell.length_b   1.000
_cell.length_c   1.000
_cell.angle_alpha   90.00
_cell.angle_beta   90.00
_cell.angle_gamma   90.00
#
_symmetry.space_group_name_H-M   'P 1'
#
loop_
_entity.id
_entity.type
_entity.pdbx_description
1 polymer ?
#
loop_
_entity_poly.entity_id
_entity_poly.type
_entity_poly.pdbx_seq_one_letter_code
_entity_poly.pdbx_strand_id
1 'polypeptide(L)' 'MIRKFISLVSFGLALVFGYLYYVTYFKHRDCFNALGRCFDDETGVVYSEQSGIIWLLLAALALGVSLYTAWLLRKPKR' A
#
# COMPACT_ATOMS: atom_id res chain seq x y z
N MET A 1 17.54 -5.43 18.13
CA MET A 1 16.46 -6.33 17.67
C MET A 1 15.20 -5.56 17.27
N ILE A 2 14.70 -4.65 18.12
CA ILE A 2 13.51 -3.81 17.85
C ILE A 2 13.50 -3.16 16.45
N ARG A 3 14.57 -2.48 16.03
CA ARG A 3 14.63 -1.84 14.70
C ARG A 3 14.50 -2.82 13.52
N LYS A 4 15.04 -4.05 13.65
CA LYS A 4 14.90 -5.09 12.63
C LYS A 4 13.47 -5.59 12.55
N PHE A 5 12.84 -5.77 13.71
CA PHE A 5 11.43 -6.17 13.80
C PHE A 5 10.51 -5.11 13.21
N ILE A 6 10.70 -3.82 13.55
CA ILE A 6 9.95 -2.70 12.96
C ILE A 6 10.11 -2.69 11.43
N SER A 7 11.35 -2.79 10.92
CA SER A 7 11.60 -2.81 9.48
C SER A 7 10.86 -3.96 8.77
N LEU A 8 10.88 -5.16 9.36
CA LEU A 8 10.21 -6.34 8.81
C LEU A 8 8.68 -6.19 8.84
N VAL A 9 8.11 -5.73 9.94
CA VAL A 9 6.66 -5.52 10.08
C VAL A 9 6.18 -4.43 9.12
N SER A 10 6.89 -3.30 9.05
CA SER A 10 6.56 -2.21 8.12
C SER A 10 6.67 -2.66 6.66
N PHE A 11 7.64 -3.53 6.34
CA PHE A 11 7.72 -4.13 5.01
C PHE A 11 6.51 -5.02 4.70
N GLY A 12 6.13 -5.89 5.64
CA GLY A 12 4.94 -6.72 5.50
C GLY A 12 3.66 -5.90 5.29
N LEU A 13 3.49 -4.83 6.06
CA LEU A 13 2.37 -3.89 5.89
C LEU A 13 2.40 -3.21 4.53
N ALA A 14 3.56 -2.80 4.03
CA ALA A 14 3.68 -2.21 2.70
C ALA A 14 3.21 -3.17 1.59
N LEU A 15 3.53 -4.46 1.70
CA LEU A 15 3.06 -5.49 0.77
C LEU A 15 1.55 -5.68 0.85
N VAL A 16 0.98 -5.75 2.06
CA VAL A 16 -0.47 -5.88 2.27
C VAL A 16 -1.22 -4.68 1.70
N PHE A 17 -0.76 -3.46 1.99
CA PHE A 17 -1.39 -2.25 1.46
C PHE A 17 -1.21 -2.13 -0.06
N GLY A 18 -0.06 -2.53 -0.61
CA GLY A 18 0.16 -2.59 -2.05
C GLY A 18 -0.76 -3.60 -2.73
N TYR A 19 -1.01 -4.76 -2.11
CA TYR A 19 -1.98 -5.74 -2.59
C TYR A 19 -3.41 -5.19 -2.56
N LEU A 20 -3.80 -4.50 -1.48
CA LEU A 20 -5.11 -3.85 -1.40
C LEU A 20 -5.27 -2.76 -2.45
N TYR A 21 -4.25 -1.92 -2.68
CA TYR A 21 -4.22 -0.98 -3.80
C TYR A 21 -4.44 -1.67 -5.14
N TYR A 22 -3.80 -2.82 -5.36
CA TYR A 22 -3.97 -3.58 -6.59
C TYR A 22 -5.41 -4.07 -6.76
N VAL A 23 -5.97 -4.74 -5.76
CA VAL A 23 -7.30 -5.36 -5.83
C VAL A 23 -8.41 -4.31 -5.87
N THR A 24 -8.32 -3.24 -5.08
CA THR A 24 -9.43 -2.26 -4.99
C THR A 24 -9.36 -1.14 -6.01
N TYR A 25 -8.18 -0.89 -6.61
CA TYR A 25 -7.99 0.21 -7.56
C TYR A 25 -7.32 -0.22 -8.86
N PHE A 26 -6.09 -0.72 -8.82
CA PHE A 26 -5.29 -0.88 -10.05
C PHE A 26 -5.93 -1.86 -11.05
N LYS A 27 -6.54 -2.94 -10.55
CA LYS A 27 -7.29 -3.91 -11.35
C LYS A 27 -8.48 -3.26 -12.09
N HIS A 28 -9.10 -2.24 -11.50
CA HIS A 28 -10.33 -1.60 -11.96
C HIS A 28 -10.09 -0.18 -12.50
N ARG A 29 -8.84 0.23 -12.72
CA ARG A 29 -8.46 1.61 -13.07
C ARG A 29 -9.12 2.12 -14.35
N ASP A 30 -9.44 1.21 -15.28
CA ASP A 30 -10.03 1.52 -16.58
C ASP A 30 -11.59 1.54 -16.54
N CYS A 31 -12.20 1.24 -15.38
CA CYS A 31 -13.65 1.12 -15.19
C CYS A 31 -14.27 2.34 -14.45
N PHE A 32 -13.45 3.17 -13.81
CA PHE A 32 -13.96 4.30 -13.02
C PHE A 32 -14.67 5.34 -13.90
N ASN A 33 -15.89 5.70 -13.51
CA ASN A 33 -16.66 6.76 -14.15
C ASN A 33 -16.28 8.16 -13.63
N ALA A 34 -16.95 9.20 -14.12
CA ALA A 34 -16.71 10.59 -13.70
C ALA A 34 -16.92 10.87 -12.20
N LEU A 35 -17.57 9.95 -11.45
CA LEU A 35 -17.74 10.03 -10.00
C LEU A 35 -16.68 9.21 -9.24
N GLY A 36 -15.70 8.62 -9.93
CA GLY A 36 -14.66 7.79 -9.32
C GLY A 36 -15.20 6.47 -8.77
N ARG A 37 -16.26 5.90 -9.38
CA ARG A 37 -16.85 4.61 -8.99
C ARG A 37 -16.76 3.60 -10.12
N CYS A 38 -16.43 2.36 -9.79
CA CYS A 38 -16.51 1.20 -10.68
C CYS A 38 -17.40 0.15 -10.02
N PHE A 39 -18.39 -0.36 -10.76
CA PHE A 39 -19.22 -1.47 -10.31
C PHE A 39 -18.71 -2.75 -10.97
N ASP A 40 -18.37 -3.73 -10.15
CA ASP A 40 -18.02 -5.08 -10.59
C ASP A 40 -19.29 -5.93 -10.59
N ASP A 41 -19.74 -6.34 -11.77
CA ASP A 41 -20.96 -7.12 -11.98
C ASP A 41 -20.80 -8.59 -11.58
N GLU A 42 -19.57 -9.12 -11.57
CA GLU A 42 -19.29 -10.49 -11.12
C GLU A 42 -19.42 -10.62 -9.60
N THR A 43 -18.91 -9.63 -8.86
CA THR A 43 -18.88 -9.66 -7.39
C THR A 43 -19.97 -8.83 -6.73
N GLY A 44 -20.65 -7.95 -7.48
CA GLY A 44 -21.64 -7.00 -6.97
C GLY A 44 -21.04 -5.87 -6.12
N VAL A 45 -19.72 -5.66 -6.17
CA VAL A 45 -19.01 -4.68 -5.35
C VAL A 45 -18.83 -3.36 -6.09
N VAL A 46 -19.00 -2.24 -5.37
CA VAL A 46 -18.64 -0.91 -5.88
C VAL A 46 -17.27 -0.51 -5.34
N TYR A 47 -16.31 -0.42 -6.24
CA TYR A 47 -14.99 0.12 -5.96
C TYR A 47 -14.98 1.65 -6.09
N SER A 48 -14.19 2.31 -5.26
CA SER A 48 -14.01 3.77 -5.28
C SER A 48 -12.55 4.13 -5.53
N GLU A 49 -12.32 5.06 -6.43
CA GLU A 49 -10.99 5.57 -6.78
C GLU A 49 -10.24 6.14 -5.56
N GLN A 50 -10.95 6.82 -4.65
CA GLN A 50 -10.38 7.39 -3.44
C GLN A 50 -9.74 6.32 -2.53
N SER A 51 -10.31 5.10 -2.50
CA SER A 51 -9.74 4.00 -1.71
C SER A 51 -8.34 3.61 -2.21
N GLY A 52 -8.11 3.68 -3.52
CA GLY A 52 -6.82 3.41 -4.13
C GLY A 52 -5.74 4.37 -3.64
N ILE A 53 -6.05 5.67 -3.60
CA ILE A 53 -5.13 6.70 -3.14
C ILE A 53 -4.71 6.44 -1.68
N ILE A 54 -5.66 6.07 -0.83
CA ILE A 54 -5.40 5.77 0.59
C ILE A 54 -4.47 4.55 0.72
N TRP A 55 -4.78 3.44 0.05
CA TRP A 55 -3.95 2.24 0.12
C TRP A 55 -2.55 2.46 -0.43
N LEU A 56 -2.42 3.21 -1.54
CA LEU A 56 -1.12 3.54 -2.12
C LEU A 56 -0.29 4.41 -1.18
N LEU A 57 -0.90 5.42 -0.55
CA LEU A 57 -0.22 6.29 0.41
C LEU A 57 0.26 5.50 1.63
N LEU A 58 -0.59 4.63 2.18
CA LEU A 58 -0.22 3.76 3.30
C LEU A 58 0.91 2.80 2.91
N ALA A 59 0.86 2.21 1.71
CA ALA A 59 1.92 1.35 1.20
C ALA A 59 3.26 2.11 1.08
N ALA A 60 3.24 3.32 0.51
CA ALA A 60 4.41 4.16 0.35
C ALA A 60 5.01 4.59 1.70
N LEU A 61 4.18 4.99 2.67
CA LEU A 61 4.63 5.35 4.02
C LEU A 61 5.24 4.16 4.75
N ALA A 62 4.57 2.99 4.72
CA ALA A 62 5.07 1.78 5.35
C ALA A 62 6.41 1.32 4.74
N LEU A 63 6.53 1.40 3.42
CA LEU A 63 7.77 1.10 2.71
C LEU A 63 8.87 2.11 3.06
N GLY A 64 8.55 3.40 3.11
CA GLY A 64 9.46 4.47 3.53
C GLY A 64 10.02 4.24 4.94
N VAL A 65 9.16 3.89 5.90
CA VAL A 65 9.58 3.54 7.27
C VAL A 65 10.49 2.30 7.28
N SER A 66 10.13 1.27 6.51
CA SER A 66 10.95 0.05 6.41
C SER A 66 12.35 0.33 5.86
N LEU A 67 12.44 1.09 4.77
CA LEU A 67 13.71 1.47 4.14
C LEU A 67 14.54 2.40 5.04
N TYR A 68 13.90 3.39 5.67
CA TYR A 68 14.57 4.31 6.58
C TYR A 68 15.18 3.58 7.78
N THR A 69 14.41 2.70 8.42
CA THR A 69 14.89 1.91 9.56
C THR A 69 15.97 0.91 9.15
N ALA A 70 15.86 0.28 7.98
CA ALA A 70 16.90 -0.56 7.40
C ALA A 70 18.18 0.22 7.08
N TRP A 71 18.06 1.44 6.57
CA TRP A 71 19.21 2.32 6.33
C TRP A 71 19.92 2.73 7.62
N LEU A 72 19.15 3.07 8.67
CA LEU A 72 19.71 3.35 10.00
C LEU A 72 20.41 2.13 10.62
N LEU A 73 20.01 0.91 10.28
CA LEU A 73 20.71 -0.31 10.70
C LEU A 73 22.02 -0.53 9.93
N ARG A 74 22.14 0.00 8.71
CA ARG A 74 23.33 -0.14 7.86
C ARG A 74 24.40 0.90 8.15
N LYS A 75 24.08 2.04 8.77
CA LYS A 75 25.10 3.05 9.10
C LYS A 75 26.09 2.46 10.12
N PRO A 76 27.39 2.32 9.77
CA PRO A 76 28.40 1.91 10.74
C PRO A 76 28.49 2.97 11.83
N LYS A 77 28.55 2.51 13.09
CA LYS A 77 28.79 3.36 14.26
C LYS A 77 30.23 3.89 14.10
N ARG A 78 30.37 5.12 13.60
CA ARG A 78 31.66 5.80 13.46
C ARG A 78 32.23 6.11 14.83
#